data_AF-A0A952R9T7-F1
#
_entry.id   AF-A0A952R9T7-F1
#
_cell.length_a   1.000
_cell.length_b   1.000
_cell.length_c   1.000
_cell.angle_alpha   90.00
_cell.angle_beta   90.00
_cell.angle_gamma   90.00
#
_symmetry.space_group_name_H-M   'P 1'
#
loop_
_entity.id
_entity.type
_entity.pdbx_description
1 polymer ?
#
loop_
_entity_poly.entity_id
_entity_poly.type
_entity_poly.pdbx_seq_one_letter_code
_entity_poly.pdbx_strand_id
1 'polypeptide(L)'
;MSVKLTNSGACLLYALGGGLGHAVRGACLARELALKGVRVTLLVAEHAGAAAAELLDPRLPEGVAELVALEPQEAAELRARVVALAERHGASMLWVDTFPDGIHGELRGLELPRLALLRARRDVPTLKAQLAGCRFALDLEPNLGWLDFPGVVPVGPVARTVTPAPLEADVGWVLSEPAQRPLLTRLATAMSDVSSRLVAPGEALMNSYTYRVVVGPAGYNLSYELARAGVWHVALPAPRRFDVQVARARALGALVTSPQALERRIRALLRHGATRRAPEVLDHRAVVERALRLMATNASP
;
A
#
# COMPACT_ATOMS: atom_id res chain seq x y z
N MET A 1 -28.74 4.11 -7.44
CA MET A 1 -29.24 2.91 -6.73
C MET A 1 -28.28 2.57 -5.61
N SER A 2 -28.72 2.68 -4.35
CA SER A 2 -27.93 2.26 -3.19
C SER A 2 -28.04 0.75 -3.05
N VAL A 3 -26.95 0.02 -3.28
CA VAL A 3 -26.87 -1.41 -2.97
C VAL A 3 -26.89 -1.52 -1.46
N LYS A 4 -28.05 -1.79 -0.86
CA LYS A 4 -28.13 -2.18 0.55
C LYS A 4 -27.45 -3.55 0.66
N LEU A 5 -26.21 -3.58 1.13
CA LEU A 5 -25.55 -4.80 1.57
C LEU A 5 -26.32 -5.28 2.80
N THR A 6 -27.29 -6.15 2.61
CA THR A 6 -28.19 -6.64 3.67
C THR A 6 -27.55 -7.65 4.61
N ASN A 7 -26.27 -7.99 4.40
CA ASN A 7 -25.48 -8.74 5.37
C ASN A 7 -24.33 -7.85 5.85
N SER A 8 -24.45 -7.34 7.07
CA SER A 8 -23.36 -6.80 7.90
C SER A 8 -22.37 -7.92 8.25
N GLY A 9 -21.68 -8.43 7.22
CA GLY A 9 -20.67 -9.46 7.37
C GLY A 9 -19.47 -8.94 8.17
N ALA A 10 -18.85 -9.82 8.94
CA ALA A 10 -17.53 -9.56 9.49
C ALA A 10 -16.45 -10.08 8.54
N CYS A 11 -15.32 -9.38 8.47
CA CYS A 11 -14.14 -9.82 7.75
C CYS A 11 -12.87 -9.63 8.58
N LEU A 12 -11.88 -10.47 8.30
CA LEU A 12 -10.51 -10.23 8.71
C LEU A 12 -9.78 -9.52 7.59
N LEU A 13 -9.00 -8.49 7.92
CA LEU A 13 -8.08 -7.85 7.00
C LEU A 13 -6.65 -8.19 7.40
N TYR A 14 -6.04 -9.09 6.65
CA TYR A 14 -4.66 -9.51 6.79
C TYR A 14 -3.75 -8.51 6.04
N ALA A 15 -3.03 -7.68 6.80
CA ALA A 15 -2.06 -6.71 6.31
C ALA A 15 -0.69 -6.88 7.00
N LEU A 16 -0.27 -8.13 7.15
CA LEU A 16 1.06 -8.47 7.64
C LEU A 16 2.11 -8.29 6.54
N GLY A 17 3.20 -7.62 6.88
CA GLY A 17 4.33 -7.39 5.99
C GLY A 17 5.47 -6.67 6.68
N GLY A 18 6.67 -6.74 6.10
CA GLY A 18 7.89 -6.20 6.71
C GLY A 18 7.99 -4.66 6.72
N GLY A 19 7.02 -3.93 6.17
CA GLY A 19 7.07 -2.47 6.09
C GLY A 19 5.76 -1.80 6.47
N LEU A 20 5.84 -0.57 6.98
CA LEU A 20 4.69 0.24 7.43
C LEU A 20 3.62 0.43 6.36
N GLY A 21 3.98 0.31 5.07
CA GLY A 21 3.03 0.49 4.00
C GLY A 21 1.83 -0.47 4.05
N HIS A 22 2.03 -1.70 4.55
CA HIS A 22 0.94 -2.66 4.73
C HIS A 22 -0.05 -2.19 5.79
N ALA A 23 0.45 -1.82 6.97
CA ALA A 23 -0.35 -1.26 8.06
C ALA A 23 -1.15 -0.02 7.63
N VAL A 24 -0.51 0.90 6.90
CA VAL A 24 -1.16 2.13 6.40
C VAL A 24 -2.32 1.79 5.45
N ARG A 25 -2.10 0.91 4.47
CA ARG A 25 -3.17 0.49 3.54
C ARG A 25 -4.26 -0.29 4.26
N GLY A 26 -3.87 -1.24 5.10
CA GLY A 26 -4.79 -2.05 5.89
C GLY A 26 -5.70 -1.21 6.76
N ALA A 27 -5.15 -0.21 7.47
CA ALA A 27 -5.92 0.75 8.26
C ALA A 27 -6.87 1.60 7.40
N CYS A 28 -6.41 2.11 6.25
CA CYS A 28 -7.27 2.87 5.34
C CYS A 28 -8.43 2.00 4.81
N LEU A 29 -8.16 0.77 4.38
CA LEU A 29 -9.19 -0.16 3.90
C LEU A 29 -10.16 -0.57 5.01
N ALA A 30 -9.65 -0.88 6.20
CA ALA A 30 -10.46 -1.24 7.36
C ALA A 30 -11.40 -0.10 7.74
N ARG A 31 -10.93 1.14 7.72
CA ARG A 31 -11.77 2.33 7.95
C ARG A 31 -12.86 2.45 6.90
N GLU A 32 -12.54 2.34 5.61
CA GLU A 32 -13.56 2.46 4.55
C GLU A 32 -14.59 1.32 4.61
N LEU A 33 -14.17 0.09 4.95
CA LEU A 33 -15.07 -1.03 5.21
C LEU A 33 -15.98 -0.78 6.42
N ALA A 34 -15.41 -0.29 7.52
CA ALA A 34 -16.15 0.05 8.74
C ALA A 34 -17.19 1.16 8.48
N LEU A 35 -16.86 2.18 7.69
CA LEU A 35 -17.79 3.24 7.27
C LEU A 35 -18.95 2.70 6.40
N LYS A 36 -18.82 1.51 5.81
CA LYS A 36 -19.91 0.80 5.10
C LYS A 36 -20.67 -0.18 5.99
N GLY A 37 -20.39 -0.23 7.29
CA GLY A 37 -21.04 -1.11 8.26
C GLY A 37 -20.51 -2.56 8.27
N VAL A 38 -19.35 -2.81 7.66
CA VAL A 38 -18.67 -4.10 7.72
C VAL A 38 -17.86 -4.15 9.03
N ARG A 39 -18.01 -5.22 9.82
CA ARG A 39 -17.15 -5.42 10.99
C ARG A 39 -15.78 -5.92 10.53
N VAL A 40 -14.71 -5.25 10.92
CA VAL A 40 -13.35 -5.55 10.45
C VAL A 40 -12.43 -5.82 11.63
N THR A 41 -11.70 -6.93 11.56
CA THR A 41 -10.53 -7.16 12.42
C THR A 41 -9.28 -7.04 11.55
N LEU A 42 -8.50 -5.98 11.77
CA LEU A 42 -7.27 -5.66 11.06
C LEU A 42 -6.08 -6.34 11.73
N LEU A 43 -5.36 -7.19 10.98
CA LEU A 43 -4.15 -7.86 11.41
C LEU A 43 -2.93 -7.16 10.82
N VAL A 44 -2.02 -6.69 11.66
CA VAL A 44 -0.76 -6.06 11.25
C VAL A 44 0.41 -6.60 12.06
N ALA A 45 1.62 -6.38 11.55
CA ALA A 45 2.82 -6.69 12.31
C ALA A 45 2.93 -5.77 13.53
N GLU A 46 3.42 -6.29 14.65
CA GLU A 46 3.49 -5.58 15.92
C GLU A 46 4.18 -4.21 15.82
N HIS A 47 5.34 -4.16 15.16
CA HIS A 47 6.11 -2.93 14.96
C HIS A 47 5.37 -1.85 14.16
N ALA A 48 4.28 -2.21 13.48
CA ALA A 48 3.45 -1.34 12.67
C ALA A 48 2.08 -1.04 13.33
N GLY A 49 1.80 -1.59 14.51
CA GLY A 49 0.52 -1.44 15.22
C GLY A 49 0.19 0.01 15.53
N ALA A 50 1.14 0.78 16.07
CA ALA A 50 0.92 2.19 16.40
C ALA A 50 0.54 3.04 15.16
N ALA A 51 1.23 2.82 14.03
CA ALA A 51 0.94 3.51 12.78
C ALA A 51 -0.44 3.13 12.19
N ALA A 52 -0.86 1.87 12.34
CA ALA A 52 -2.20 1.45 11.96
C ALA A 52 -3.27 2.10 12.85
N ALA A 53 -3.04 2.13 14.17
CA ALA A 53 -3.96 2.70 15.15
C ALA A 53 -4.22 4.19 14.91
N GLU A 54 -3.19 4.98 14.58
CA GLU A 54 -3.32 6.41 14.27
C GLU A 54 -4.25 6.67 13.06
N LEU A 55 -4.25 5.74 12.09
CA LEU A 55 -5.03 5.86 10.86
C LEU A 55 -6.45 5.29 10.96
N LEU A 56 -6.69 4.41 11.94
CA LEU A 56 -8.04 3.98 12.30
C LEU A 56 -8.73 5.14 13.01
N ASP A 57 -9.83 5.62 12.43
CA ASP A 57 -10.52 6.80 12.94
C ASP A 57 -11.19 6.50 14.29
N PRO A 58 -10.85 7.22 15.38
CA PRO A 58 -11.44 7.00 16.70
C PRO A 58 -12.94 7.30 16.73
N ARG A 59 -13.49 7.93 15.69
CA ARG A 59 -14.93 8.19 15.53
C ARG A 59 -15.68 7.02 14.92
N LEU A 60 -15.01 5.94 14.51
CA LEU A 60 -15.70 4.72 14.11
C LEU A 60 -16.52 4.19 15.29
N PRO A 61 -17.74 3.67 15.04
CA PRO A 61 -18.52 3.07 16.12
C PRO A 61 -17.74 1.92 16.77
N GLU A 62 -17.87 1.81 18.08
CA GLU A 62 -17.23 0.76 18.87
C GLU A 62 -17.59 -0.63 18.31
N GLY A 63 -16.60 -1.52 18.21
CA GLY A 63 -16.78 -2.88 17.72
C GLY A 63 -16.92 -3.04 16.19
N VAL A 64 -16.83 -1.96 15.42
CA VAL A 64 -16.85 -2.04 13.94
C VAL A 64 -15.45 -2.25 13.36
N ALA A 65 -14.41 -1.75 14.03
CA ALA A 65 -13.02 -2.00 13.65
C ALA A 65 -12.17 -2.37 14.88
N GLU A 66 -11.48 -3.49 14.81
CA GLU A 66 -10.52 -3.96 15.82
C GLU A 66 -9.13 -4.08 15.20
N LEU A 67 -8.09 -3.66 15.93
CA LEU A 67 -6.70 -3.80 15.52
C LEU A 67 -6.03 -4.90 16.35
N VAL A 68 -5.43 -5.87 15.66
CA VAL A 68 -4.63 -6.92 16.27
C VAL A 68 -3.21 -6.83 15.73
N ALA A 69 -2.29 -6.44 16.62
CA ALA A 69 -0.87 -6.48 16.40
C ALA A 69 -0.34 -7.90 16.66
N LEU A 70 0.39 -8.46 15.69
CA LEU A 70 0.92 -9.82 15.74
C LEU A 70 2.46 -9.78 15.73
N GLU A 71 3.05 -10.51 16.68
CA GLU A 71 4.49 -10.76 16.73
C GLU A 71 4.93 -11.66 15.56
N PRO A 72 6.22 -11.65 15.19
CA PRO A 72 6.78 -12.65 14.29
C PRO A 72 6.55 -14.07 14.83
N GLN A 73 5.95 -14.93 14.02
CA GLN A 73 5.60 -16.30 14.40
C GLN A 73 5.90 -17.25 13.24
N GLU A 74 6.10 -18.52 13.58
CA GLU A 74 6.16 -19.59 12.58
C GLU A 74 4.83 -19.74 11.84
N ALA A 75 4.87 -20.19 10.58
CA ALA A 75 3.70 -20.21 9.71
C ALA A 75 2.51 -21.00 10.29
N ALA A 76 2.76 -22.11 10.98
CA ALA A 76 1.70 -22.93 11.58
C ALA A 76 1.01 -22.23 12.76
N GLU A 77 1.77 -21.53 13.59
CA GLU A 77 1.23 -20.78 14.72
C GLU A 77 0.42 -19.57 14.24
N LEU A 78 0.97 -18.83 13.28
CA LEU A 78 0.28 -17.70 12.68
C LEU A 78 -1.02 -18.13 12.00
N ARG A 79 -1.04 -19.29 11.32
CA ARG A 79 -2.27 -19.88 10.77
C ARG A 79 -3.30 -20.17 11.87
N ALA A 80 -2.90 -20.85 12.93
CA ALA A 80 -3.79 -21.16 14.04
C ALA A 80 -4.38 -19.89 14.67
N ARG A 81 -3.57 -18.84 14.80
CA ARG A 81 -4.00 -17.53 15.32
C ARG A 81 -4.99 -16.83 14.38
N VAL A 82 -4.75 -16.85 13.07
CA VAL A 82 -5.69 -16.31 12.07
C VAL A 82 -7.03 -17.07 12.11
N VAL A 83 -7.01 -18.40 12.21
CA VAL A 83 -8.23 -19.23 12.36
C VAL A 83 -9.00 -18.85 13.62
N ALA A 84 -8.33 -18.81 14.77
CA ALA A 84 -8.97 -18.47 16.04
C ALA A 84 -9.59 -17.06 16.02
N LEU A 85 -8.93 -16.09 15.39
CA LEU A 85 -9.48 -14.74 15.19
C LEU A 85 -10.68 -14.77 14.23
N ALA A 86 -10.63 -15.57 13.16
CA ALA A 86 -11.74 -15.69 12.22
C ALA A 86 -13.00 -16.20 12.92
N GLU A 87 -12.85 -17.25 13.71
CA GLU A 87 -13.92 -17.86 14.50
C GLU A 87 -14.44 -16.89 15.56
N ARG A 88 -13.54 -16.29 16.36
CA ARG A 88 -13.91 -15.34 17.42
C ARG A 88 -14.73 -14.16 16.90
N HIS A 89 -14.37 -13.61 15.74
CA HIS A 89 -15.06 -12.44 15.18
C HIS A 89 -16.19 -12.81 14.20
N GLY A 90 -16.43 -14.10 13.96
CA GLY A 90 -17.39 -14.58 12.97
C GLY A 90 -17.08 -14.09 11.56
N ALA A 91 -15.79 -14.01 11.22
CA ALA A 91 -15.33 -13.53 9.93
C ALA A 91 -15.74 -14.51 8.83
N SER A 92 -16.45 -13.99 7.83
CA SER A 92 -16.93 -14.75 6.67
C SER A 92 -16.02 -14.64 5.45
N MET A 93 -15.04 -13.73 5.51
CA MET A 93 -14.09 -13.46 4.45
C MET A 93 -12.77 -12.95 5.01
N LEU A 94 -11.68 -13.31 4.34
CA LEU A 94 -10.35 -12.79 4.57
C LEU A 94 -9.93 -11.86 3.42
N TRP A 95 -9.63 -10.62 3.75
CA TRP A 95 -9.01 -9.66 2.85
C TRP A 95 -7.51 -9.72 3.03
N VAL A 96 -6.77 -9.98 1.96
CA VAL A 96 -5.33 -10.25 2.04
C VAL A 96 -4.56 -9.20 1.25
N ASP A 97 -3.72 -8.43 1.95
CA ASP A 97 -2.86 -7.44 1.33
C ASP A 97 -1.59 -8.07 0.75
N THR A 98 -1.42 -7.96 -0.56
CA THR A 98 -0.24 -8.33 -1.36
C THR A 98 0.05 -9.82 -1.48
N PHE A 99 0.01 -10.61 -0.40
CA PHE A 99 0.46 -12.01 -0.37
C PHE A 99 -0.69 -12.99 -0.18
N PRO A 100 -1.27 -13.59 -1.24
CA PRO A 100 -2.50 -14.37 -1.12
C PRO A 100 -2.42 -15.55 -0.13
N ASP A 101 -1.25 -16.21 -0.06
CA ASP A 101 -0.98 -17.31 0.89
C ASP A 101 -0.37 -16.83 2.22
N GLY A 102 -0.24 -15.53 2.46
CA GLY A 102 0.49 -14.97 3.59
C GLY A 102 1.99 -14.83 3.31
N ILE A 103 2.70 -14.15 4.21
CA ILE A 103 4.14 -13.86 4.04
C ILE A 103 5.01 -15.12 4.14
N HIS A 104 4.57 -16.11 4.91
CA HIS A 104 5.24 -17.40 5.12
C HIS A 104 4.48 -18.59 4.50
N GLY A 105 3.31 -18.36 3.89
CA GLY A 105 2.47 -19.42 3.32
C GLY A 105 1.39 -19.95 4.29
N GLU A 106 1.24 -19.33 5.44
CA GLU A 106 0.34 -19.69 6.53
C GLU A 106 -1.16 -19.69 6.15
N LEU A 107 -1.55 -18.93 5.13
CA LEU A 107 -2.94 -18.88 4.66
C LEU A 107 -3.26 -19.99 3.63
N ARG A 108 -2.26 -20.77 3.23
CA ARG A 108 -2.45 -21.87 2.28
C ARG A 108 -3.39 -22.93 2.88
N GLY A 109 -4.38 -23.35 2.09
CA GLY A 109 -5.35 -24.37 2.49
C GLY A 109 -6.28 -23.93 3.63
N LEU A 110 -6.41 -22.62 3.87
CA LEU A 110 -7.43 -22.08 4.77
C LEU A 110 -8.81 -22.15 4.08
N GLU A 111 -9.81 -22.72 4.76
CA GLU A 111 -11.19 -22.84 4.25
C GLU A 111 -12.03 -21.57 4.45
N LEU A 112 -11.39 -20.40 4.42
CA LEU A 112 -12.05 -19.10 4.52
C LEU A 112 -11.93 -18.40 3.16
N PRO A 113 -13.03 -17.95 2.53
CA PRO A 113 -12.96 -17.26 1.25
C PRO A 113 -12.04 -16.04 1.31
N ARG A 114 -11.14 -15.92 0.33
CA ARG A 114 -10.15 -14.85 0.27
C ARG A 114 -10.42 -13.84 -0.85
N LEU A 115 -10.26 -12.56 -0.55
CA LEU A 115 -10.08 -11.49 -1.53
C LEU A 115 -8.65 -10.98 -1.42
N ALA A 116 -7.86 -11.12 -2.48
CA ALA A 116 -6.48 -10.64 -2.49
C ALA A 116 -6.36 -9.25 -3.14
N LEU A 117 -5.54 -8.38 -2.56
CA LEU A 117 -5.16 -7.08 -3.12
C LEU A 117 -3.74 -7.19 -3.68
N LEU A 118 -3.62 -7.33 -5.00
CA LEU A 118 -2.39 -7.76 -5.64
C LEU A 118 -1.47 -6.61 -6.02
N ARG A 119 -0.20 -6.84 -5.70
CA ARG A 119 0.94 -5.97 -6.02
C ARG A 119 2.21 -6.80 -6.23
N ALA A 120 2.06 -7.92 -6.94
CA ALA A 120 3.09 -8.93 -7.08
C ALA A 120 3.55 -9.08 -8.52
N ARG A 121 4.82 -9.47 -8.68
CA ARG A 121 5.51 -9.59 -9.97
C ARG A 121 5.05 -10.82 -10.78
N ARG A 122 4.95 -10.68 -12.12
CA ARG A 122 4.56 -11.72 -13.11
C ARG A 122 5.31 -13.05 -12.96
N ASP A 123 6.59 -12.97 -12.61
CA ASP A 123 7.53 -14.08 -12.69
C ASP A 123 7.61 -14.90 -11.40
N VAL A 124 6.80 -14.56 -10.38
CA VAL A 124 6.72 -15.35 -9.15
C VAL A 124 5.97 -16.62 -9.50
N PRO A 125 6.65 -17.78 -9.69
CA PRO A 125 6.00 -18.96 -10.28
C PRO A 125 4.87 -19.48 -9.39
N THR A 126 4.97 -19.20 -8.08
CA THR A 126 4.00 -19.62 -7.08
C THR A 126 2.74 -18.75 -7.06
N LEU A 127 2.74 -17.54 -7.66
CA LEU A 127 1.61 -16.61 -7.52
C LEU A 127 0.31 -17.20 -8.08
N LYS A 128 0.36 -17.88 -9.24
CA LYS A 128 -0.81 -18.55 -9.82
C LYS A 128 -1.41 -19.57 -8.86
N ALA A 129 -0.56 -20.40 -8.24
CA ALA A 129 -0.99 -21.40 -7.27
C ALA A 129 -1.58 -20.76 -6.00
N GLN A 130 -0.99 -19.65 -5.54
CA GLN A 130 -1.49 -18.89 -4.39
C GLN A 130 -2.87 -18.27 -4.67
N LEU A 131 -3.10 -17.76 -5.88
CA LEU A 131 -4.38 -17.18 -6.29
C LEU A 131 -5.49 -18.21 -6.46
N ALA A 132 -5.18 -19.48 -6.72
CA ALA A 132 -6.18 -20.54 -6.86
C ALA A 132 -7.03 -20.73 -5.59
N GLY A 133 -6.50 -20.37 -4.42
CA GLY A 133 -7.25 -20.38 -3.17
C GLY A 133 -7.95 -19.06 -2.83
N CYS A 134 -7.96 -18.09 -3.73
CA CYS A 134 -8.68 -16.83 -3.59
C CYS A 134 -9.97 -16.85 -4.41
N ARG A 135 -11.04 -16.31 -3.81
CA ARG A 135 -12.31 -16.11 -4.50
C ARG A 135 -12.23 -14.94 -5.48
N PHE A 136 -11.55 -13.87 -5.07
CA PHE A 136 -11.31 -12.69 -5.90
C PHE A 136 -9.89 -12.21 -5.73
N ALA A 137 -9.39 -11.53 -6.76
CA ALA A 137 -8.15 -10.79 -6.69
C ALA A 137 -8.30 -9.45 -7.41
N LEU A 138 -7.84 -8.38 -6.78
CA LEU A 138 -7.87 -7.04 -7.34
C LEU A 138 -6.45 -6.62 -7.68
N ASP A 139 -6.17 -6.32 -8.95
CA ASP A 139 -4.88 -5.77 -9.36
C ASP A 139 -4.84 -4.27 -9.07
N LEU A 140 -3.93 -3.88 -8.19
CA LEU A 140 -3.72 -2.48 -7.83
C LEU A 140 -2.69 -1.77 -8.73
N GLU A 141 -2.01 -2.46 -9.64
CA GLU A 141 -1.10 -1.82 -10.60
C GLU A 141 -1.29 -2.35 -12.03
N PRO A 142 -2.52 -2.36 -12.56
CA PRO A 142 -2.81 -2.92 -13.88
C PRO A 142 -2.09 -2.18 -15.02
N ASN A 143 -1.72 -0.92 -14.80
CA ASN A 143 -0.94 -0.11 -15.73
C ASN A 143 0.50 -0.60 -15.91
N LEU A 144 1.02 -1.42 -14.99
CA LEU A 144 2.30 -2.11 -15.18
C LEU A 144 2.15 -3.37 -16.06
N GLY A 145 0.92 -3.67 -16.47
CA GLY A 145 0.50 -4.75 -17.36
C GLY A 145 0.74 -6.14 -16.78
N TRP A 146 1.08 -6.22 -15.50
CA TRP A 146 1.88 -7.29 -14.90
C TRP A 146 1.14 -8.45 -14.27
N LEU A 147 -0.18 -8.50 -14.42
CA LEU A 147 -0.97 -9.67 -14.06
C LEU A 147 -1.95 -9.92 -15.19
N ASP A 148 -1.74 -11.02 -15.90
CA ASP A 148 -2.69 -11.54 -16.89
C ASP A 148 -3.17 -12.90 -16.39
N PHE A 149 -4.09 -12.86 -15.43
CA PHE A 149 -4.60 -14.02 -14.74
C PHE A 149 -6.13 -14.02 -14.78
N PRO A 150 -6.76 -15.12 -15.23
CA PRO A 150 -8.20 -15.28 -15.15
C PRO A 150 -8.69 -15.08 -13.70
N GLY A 151 -9.72 -14.25 -13.51
CA GLY A 151 -10.30 -13.96 -12.20
C GLY A 151 -9.64 -12.81 -11.44
N VAL A 152 -8.55 -12.22 -11.96
CA VAL A 152 -8.01 -10.95 -11.44
C VAL A 152 -8.75 -9.79 -12.08
N VAL A 153 -9.30 -8.90 -11.25
CA VAL A 153 -10.01 -7.71 -11.69
C VAL A 153 -9.08 -6.49 -11.62
N PRO A 154 -8.81 -5.80 -12.73
CA PRO A 154 -8.03 -4.56 -12.68
C PRO A 154 -8.84 -3.48 -11.95
N VAL A 155 -8.21 -2.85 -10.97
CA VAL A 155 -8.81 -1.74 -10.22
C VAL A 155 -8.03 -0.46 -10.44
N GLY A 156 -6.70 -0.52 -10.40
CA GLY A 156 -5.85 0.65 -10.49
C GLY A 156 -5.17 0.99 -9.17
N PRO A 157 -4.17 1.87 -9.22
CA PRO A 157 -3.42 2.23 -8.04
C PRO A 157 -4.26 3.00 -7.04
N VAL A 158 -3.94 2.76 -5.78
CA VAL A 158 -4.66 3.27 -4.63
C VAL A 158 -3.68 3.99 -3.74
N ALA A 159 -4.00 5.23 -3.40
CA ALA A 159 -3.28 5.97 -2.38
C ALA A 159 -4.30 6.56 -1.40
N ARG A 160 -3.83 6.82 -0.17
CA ARG A 160 -4.64 7.60 0.76
C ARG A 160 -4.76 9.04 0.29
N THR A 161 -5.87 9.67 0.63
CA THR A 161 -6.02 11.11 0.45
C THR A 161 -5.13 11.81 1.47
N VAL A 162 -4.33 12.75 1.00
CA VAL A 162 -3.49 13.59 1.84
C VAL A 162 -3.84 15.03 1.55
N THR A 163 -3.93 15.82 2.61
CA THR A 163 -4.20 17.25 2.49
C THR A 163 -2.90 17.95 2.08
N PRO A 164 -2.92 18.78 1.02
CA PRO A 164 -1.78 19.64 0.72
C PRO A 164 -1.50 20.55 1.92
N ALA A 165 -0.24 20.70 2.30
CA ALA A 165 0.17 21.69 3.29
C ALA A 165 1.16 22.67 2.67
N PRO A 166 1.45 23.81 3.34
CA PRO A 166 2.43 24.76 2.85
C PRO A 166 3.76 24.10 2.53
N LEU A 167 4.43 24.61 1.49
CA LEU A 167 5.75 24.12 1.12
C LEU A 167 6.71 24.34 2.29
N GLU A 168 7.39 23.27 2.69
CA GLU A 168 8.36 23.28 3.77
C GLU A 168 9.78 23.35 3.20
N ALA A 169 10.04 22.57 2.15
CA ALA A 169 11.32 22.56 1.45
C ALA A 169 11.11 22.25 -0.03
N ASP A 170 12.07 22.60 -0.88
CA ASP A 170 12.01 22.26 -2.29
C ASP A 170 12.19 20.75 -2.52
N VAL A 171 13.09 20.12 -1.75
CA VAL A 171 13.47 18.70 -1.91
C VAL A 171 13.32 17.91 -0.61
N GLY A 172 12.58 16.80 -0.66
CA GLY A 172 12.53 15.79 0.40
C GLY A 172 13.36 14.55 0.05
N TRP A 173 14.30 14.14 0.93
CA TRP A 173 15.19 13.00 0.73
C TRP A 173 14.76 11.81 1.59
N VAL A 174 14.14 10.78 1.00
CA VAL A 174 13.57 9.64 1.75
C VAL A 174 14.62 8.60 2.07
N LEU A 175 14.93 8.45 3.37
CA LEU A 175 16.00 7.58 3.86
C LEU A 175 15.52 6.17 4.25
N SER A 176 14.40 5.70 3.68
CA SER A 176 13.80 4.40 4.02
C SER A 176 14.60 3.19 3.53
N GLU A 177 15.49 3.36 2.55
CA GLU A 177 16.35 2.29 2.04
C GLU A 177 17.79 2.44 2.57
N PRO A 178 18.27 1.56 3.49
CA PRO A 178 19.58 1.69 4.10
C PRO A 178 20.73 1.83 3.09
N ALA A 179 20.70 1.07 1.99
CA ALA A 179 21.73 1.09 0.96
C ALA A 179 21.83 2.44 0.23
N GLN A 180 20.76 3.25 0.25
CA GLN A 180 20.71 4.55 -0.44
C GLN A 180 21.09 5.72 0.47
N ARG A 181 21.02 5.55 1.81
CA ARG A 181 21.23 6.64 2.77
C ARG A 181 22.54 7.40 2.56
N PRO A 182 23.71 6.76 2.41
CA PRO A 182 24.97 7.49 2.26
C PRO A 182 24.98 8.40 1.02
N LEU A 183 24.43 7.91 -0.10
CA LEU A 183 24.32 8.69 -1.33
C LEU A 183 23.38 9.88 -1.15
N LEU A 184 22.19 9.64 -0.58
CA LEU A 184 21.18 10.67 -0.40
C LEU A 184 21.64 11.77 0.56
N THR A 185 22.25 11.41 1.69
CA THR A 185 22.81 12.37 2.63
C THR A 185 23.90 13.21 1.98
N ARG A 186 24.84 12.59 1.25
CA ARG A 186 25.91 13.32 0.55
C ARG A 186 25.36 14.29 -0.49
N LEU A 187 24.34 13.90 -1.25
CA LEU A 187 23.72 14.79 -2.24
C LEU A 187 22.92 15.91 -1.60
N ALA A 188 22.21 15.65 -0.50
CA ALA A 188 21.55 16.70 0.27
C ALA A 188 22.54 17.76 0.76
N THR A 189 23.72 17.35 1.23
CA THR A 189 24.79 18.27 1.62
C THR A 189 25.40 19.01 0.42
N ALA A 190 25.62 18.33 -0.71
CA ALA A 190 26.21 18.93 -1.90
C ALA A 190 25.28 19.95 -2.58
N MET A 191 23.96 19.79 -2.42
CA MET A 191 22.92 20.70 -2.93
C MET A 191 22.48 21.70 -1.84
N SER A 192 23.43 22.25 -1.08
CA SER A 192 23.14 23.20 0.02
C SER A 192 22.52 24.52 -0.45
N ASP A 193 22.58 24.81 -1.75
CA ASP A 193 21.92 25.94 -2.40
C ASP A 193 20.41 25.73 -2.59
N VAL A 194 19.89 24.53 -2.32
CA VAL A 194 18.48 24.17 -2.45
C VAL A 194 17.90 23.89 -1.06
N SER A 195 16.73 24.46 -0.77
CA SER A 195 16.00 24.14 0.46
C SER A 195 15.63 22.66 0.48
N SER A 196 16.17 21.89 1.41
CA SER A 196 15.93 20.44 1.44
C SER A 196 15.91 19.84 2.84
N ARG A 197 15.20 18.71 2.99
CA ARG A 197 15.03 18.00 4.26
C ARG A 197 15.28 16.50 4.10
N LEU A 198 16.06 15.92 5.01
CA LEU A 198 16.16 14.47 5.15
C LEU A 198 14.90 13.95 5.83
N VAL A 199 14.26 12.94 5.24
CA VAL A 199 13.04 12.32 5.76
C VAL A 199 13.34 10.92 6.24
N ALA A 200 13.11 10.68 7.54
CA ALA A 200 13.38 9.41 8.18
C ALA A 200 12.37 8.31 7.75
N PRO A 201 12.74 7.02 7.86
CA PRO A 201 11.80 5.93 7.62
C PRO A 201 10.60 6.03 8.57
N GLY A 202 9.39 5.95 8.04
CA GLY A 202 8.17 6.03 8.85
C GLY A 202 7.82 7.43 9.34
N GLU A 203 8.71 8.41 9.16
CA GLU A 203 8.32 9.80 9.27
C GLU A 203 7.21 10.06 8.25
N ALA A 204 6.16 10.72 8.73
CA ALA A 204 5.03 11.02 7.92
C ALA A 204 5.41 12.09 6.89
N LEU A 205 6.06 11.68 5.80
CA LEU A 205 6.02 12.33 4.48
C LEU A 205 4.58 12.44 3.93
N MET A 206 3.61 12.21 4.81
CA MET A 206 2.44 11.38 4.63
C MET A 206 1.19 12.09 5.15
N ASN A 207 1.31 13.05 6.07
CA ASN A 207 0.16 13.84 6.50
C ASN A 207 0.08 15.19 5.76
N SER A 208 1.15 15.56 5.07
CA SER A 208 1.29 16.77 4.29
C SER A 208 2.37 16.59 3.22
N TYR A 209 2.05 16.87 1.95
CA TYR A 209 3.09 16.96 0.91
C TYR A 209 3.56 18.40 0.83
N THR A 210 4.74 18.64 1.40
CA THR A 210 5.35 19.95 1.56
C THR A 210 6.56 20.16 0.65
N TYR A 211 6.72 19.30 -0.37
CA TYR A 211 7.89 19.26 -1.24
C TYR A 211 7.52 19.40 -2.72
N ARG A 212 8.42 20.01 -3.51
CA ARG A 212 8.27 20.04 -4.99
C ARG A 212 8.82 18.78 -5.63
N VAL A 213 9.92 18.28 -5.08
CA VAL A 213 10.62 17.07 -5.53
C VAL A 213 10.89 16.17 -4.33
N VAL A 214 10.62 14.88 -4.49
CA VAL A 214 10.98 13.86 -3.51
C VAL A 214 11.90 12.85 -4.17
N VAL A 215 12.99 12.54 -3.48
CA VAL A 215 14.03 11.60 -3.92
C VAL A 215 14.04 10.40 -2.99
N GLY A 216 13.94 9.19 -3.54
CA GLY A 216 13.92 7.99 -2.70
C GLY A 216 13.54 6.73 -3.47
N PRO A 217 13.26 5.62 -2.76
CA PRO A 217 12.89 4.37 -3.39
C PRO A 217 11.60 4.48 -4.19
N ALA A 218 11.39 3.53 -5.09
CA ALA A 218 10.18 3.46 -5.89
C ALA A 218 9.16 2.48 -5.30
N GLY A 219 9.01 2.47 -3.97
CA GLY A 219 7.97 1.71 -3.29
C GLY A 219 6.58 2.24 -3.63
N TYR A 220 5.58 1.37 -3.61
CA TYR A 220 4.22 1.71 -4.05
C TYR A 220 3.61 2.89 -3.31
N ASN A 221 3.57 2.86 -1.97
CA ASN A 221 2.85 3.90 -1.21
C ASN A 221 3.44 5.25 -1.55
N LEU A 222 4.75 5.43 -1.38
CA LEU A 222 5.47 6.65 -1.74
C LEU A 222 5.19 7.08 -3.19
N SER A 223 5.32 6.18 -4.16
CA SER A 223 5.19 6.56 -5.58
C SER A 223 3.78 7.05 -5.93
N TYR A 224 2.74 6.33 -5.50
CA TYR A 224 1.36 6.69 -5.84
C TYR A 224 0.82 7.84 -5.02
N GLU A 225 1.28 7.98 -3.79
CA GLU A 225 1.01 9.14 -2.94
C GLU A 225 1.58 10.43 -3.55
N LEU A 226 2.87 10.43 -3.93
CA LEU A 226 3.48 11.56 -4.62
C LEU A 226 2.79 11.85 -5.95
N ALA A 227 2.45 10.80 -6.70
CA ALA A 227 1.75 10.93 -7.97
C ALA A 227 0.37 11.58 -7.78
N ARG A 228 -0.41 11.16 -6.78
CA ARG A 228 -1.71 11.75 -6.43
C ARG A 228 -1.58 13.21 -5.97
N ALA A 229 -0.49 13.53 -5.28
CA ALA A 229 -0.20 14.88 -4.81
C ALA A 229 0.37 15.82 -5.88
N GLY A 230 0.66 15.32 -7.09
CA GLY A 230 1.34 16.09 -8.13
C GLY A 230 2.81 16.38 -7.83
N VAL A 231 3.40 15.72 -6.84
CA VAL A 231 4.81 15.91 -6.47
C VAL A 231 5.70 15.10 -7.42
N TRP A 232 6.84 15.69 -7.80
CA TRP A 232 7.82 14.98 -8.61
C TRP A 232 8.55 13.93 -7.79
N HIS A 233 8.57 12.69 -8.29
CA HIS A 233 9.34 11.61 -7.70
C HIS A 233 10.57 11.32 -8.55
N VAL A 234 11.76 11.62 -8.02
CA VAL A 234 13.02 11.15 -8.60
C VAL A 234 13.39 9.84 -7.94
N ALA A 235 13.15 8.77 -8.69
CA ALA A 235 13.08 7.42 -8.15
C ALA A 235 14.44 6.73 -8.23
N LEU A 236 14.84 6.14 -7.10
CA LEU A 236 15.99 5.25 -6.95
C LEU A 236 15.48 3.85 -6.57
N PRO A 237 15.07 3.00 -7.52
CA PRO A 237 14.55 1.68 -7.20
C PRO A 237 15.52 0.85 -6.36
N ALA A 238 15.00 0.19 -5.32
CA ALA A 238 15.72 -0.85 -4.59
C ALA A 238 15.19 -2.23 -5.00
N PRO A 239 16.06 -3.22 -5.28
CA PRO A 239 15.61 -4.59 -5.53
C PRO A 239 14.82 -5.14 -4.34
N ARG A 240 13.65 -5.72 -4.61
CA ARG A 240 12.78 -6.34 -3.61
C ARG A 240 12.22 -7.63 -4.20
N ARG A 241 12.13 -8.68 -3.39
CA ARG A 241 11.73 -10.02 -3.85
C ARG A 241 10.36 -10.05 -4.54
N PHE A 242 9.41 -9.24 -4.06
CA PHE A 242 8.01 -9.28 -4.50
C PHE A 242 7.51 -7.95 -5.11
N ASP A 243 8.39 -6.97 -5.32
CA ASP A 243 8.01 -5.62 -5.75
C ASP A 243 8.82 -5.20 -7.00
N VAL A 244 8.17 -4.49 -7.93
CA VAL A 244 8.73 -4.05 -9.23
C VAL A 244 9.06 -2.56 -9.24
N GLN A 245 9.83 -2.12 -8.26
CA GLN A 245 10.20 -0.71 -8.09
C GLN A 245 10.75 -0.07 -9.38
N VAL A 246 11.51 -0.81 -10.20
CA VAL A 246 12.03 -0.31 -11.48
C VAL A 246 10.91 -0.02 -12.48
N ALA A 247 9.95 -0.93 -12.63
CA ALA A 247 8.81 -0.73 -13.55
C ALA A 247 7.95 0.44 -13.08
N ARG A 248 7.68 0.53 -11.77
CA ARG A 248 6.96 1.65 -11.16
C ARG A 248 7.67 2.98 -11.36
N ALA A 249 8.99 3.01 -11.18
CA ALA A 249 9.80 4.20 -11.42
C ALA A 249 9.79 4.64 -12.89
N ARG A 250 9.70 3.72 -13.85
CA ARG A 250 9.55 4.08 -15.27
C ARG A 250 8.17 4.64 -15.58
N ALA A 251 7.12 4.06 -14.99
CA ALA A 251 5.75 4.50 -15.22
C ALA A 251 5.41 5.82 -14.52
N LEU A 252 5.96 6.06 -13.32
CA LEU A 252 5.55 7.14 -12.43
C LEU A 252 6.69 8.05 -11.97
N GLY A 253 7.94 7.68 -12.16
CA GLY A 253 9.07 8.44 -11.63
C GLY A 253 9.91 9.05 -12.73
N ALA A 254 10.86 9.88 -12.31
CA ALA A 254 12.07 10.11 -13.07
C ALA A 254 13.12 9.10 -12.62
N LEU A 255 13.23 7.98 -13.34
CA LEU A 255 14.28 6.99 -13.09
C LEU A 255 15.65 7.61 -13.37
N VAL A 256 16.57 7.48 -12.42
CA VAL A 256 17.96 7.94 -12.56
C VAL A 256 18.92 6.81 -12.26
N THR A 257 20.06 6.80 -12.96
CA THR A 257 21.04 5.69 -12.93
C THR A 257 22.40 6.10 -12.38
N SER A 258 22.62 7.39 -12.08
CA SER A 258 23.86 7.89 -11.49
C SER A 258 23.64 9.12 -10.59
N PRO A 259 24.57 9.44 -9.67
CA PRO A 259 24.50 10.63 -8.82
C PRO A 259 24.43 11.94 -9.62
N GLN A 260 25.23 12.08 -10.67
CA GLN A 260 25.23 13.30 -11.50
C GLN A 260 23.93 13.43 -12.30
N ALA A 261 23.34 12.31 -12.76
CA ALA A 261 22.04 12.33 -13.40
C ALA A 261 20.93 12.72 -12.40
N LEU A 262 21.04 12.25 -11.15
CA LEU A 262 20.12 12.57 -10.07
C LEU A 262 20.11 14.08 -9.78
N GLU A 263 21.26 14.70 -9.54
CA GLU A 263 21.34 16.15 -9.29
C GLU A 263 20.79 16.96 -10.46
N ARG A 264 21.25 16.68 -11.70
CA ARG A 264 20.76 17.40 -12.89
C ARG A 264 19.25 17.28 -13.04
N ARG A 265 18.69 16.11 -12.74
CA ARG A 265 17.24 15.88 -12.83
C ARG A 265 16.48 16.67 -11.78
N ILE A 266 16.93 16.69 -10.52
CA ILE A 266 16.30 17.48 -9.45
C ILE A 266 16.29 18.96 -9.85
N ARG A 267 17.44 19.51 -10.26
CA ARG A 267 17.54 20.93 -10.65
C ARG A 267 16.65 21.27 -11.84
N ALA A 268 16.54 20.39 -12.83
CA ALA A 268 15.63 20.59 -13.96
C ALA A 268 14.16 20.64 -13.53
N LEU A 269 13.75 19.76 -12.61
CA LEU A 269 12.38 19.72 -12.10
C LEU A 269 12.04 20.95 -11.25
N LEU A 270 12.97 21.42 -10.43
CA LEU A 270 12.79 22.65 -9.64
C LEU A 270 12.58 23.89 -10.52
N ARG A 271 13.26 23.97 -11.67
CA ARG A 271 13.08 25.07 -12.65
C ARG A 271 11.74 25.02 -13.38
N HIS A 272 11.21 23.83 -13.66
CA HIS A 272 9.94 23.69 -14.39
C HIS A 272 8.68 23.95 -13.55
N GLY A 273 8.81 24.02 -12.22
CA GLY A 273 7.67 24.19 -11.33
C GLY A 273 6.92 22.89 -11.04
N ALA A 274 6.06 22.94 -10.01
CA ALA A 274 5.50 21.75 -9.35
C ALA A 274 4.37 21.05 -10.12
N THR A 275 4.00 21.47 -11.33
CA THR A 275 2.82 20.90 -12.00
C THR A 275 3.18 19.66 -12.78
N ARG A 276 3.19 18.52 -12.07
CA ARG A 276 3.05 17.21 -12.70
C ARG A 276 1.56 16.88 -12.84
N ARG A 277 1.14 16.43 -14.04
CA ARG A 277 -0.19 15.82 -14.19
C ARG A 277 -0.23 14.53 -13.37
N ALA A 278 -1.05 14.51 -12.32
CA ALA A 278 -1.28 13.33 -11.53
C ALA A 278 -1.90 12.23 -12.42
N PRO A 279 -1.34 11.01 -12.45
CA PRO A 279 -2.05 9.87 -13.02
C PRO A 279 -3.32 9.61 -12.21
N GLU A 280 -4.27 8.88 -12.79
CA GLU A 280 -5.46 8.45 -12.06
C GLU A 280 -5.03 7.48 -10.95
N VAL A 281 -5.06 7.99 -9.71
CA VAL A 281 -4.80 7.21 -8.49
C VAL A 281 -6.08 7.26 -7.68
N LEU A 282 -6.66 6.10 -7.44
CA LEU A 282 -7.89 5.92 -6.67
C LEU A 282 -7.64 6.15 -5.18
N ASP A 283 -8.71 6.39 -4.44
CA ASP A 283 -8.70 6.26 -2.99
C ASP A 283 -9.14 4.85 -2.56
N HIS A 284 -8.93 4.55 -1.27
CA HIS A 284 -9.31 3.24 -0.71
C HIS A 284 -10.82 3.01 -0.75
N ARG A 285 -11.63 4.06 -0.76
CA ARG A 285 -13.09 3.97 -0.87
C ARG A 285 -13.50 3.36 -2.20
N ALA A 286 -12.92 3.81 -3.31
CA ALA A 286 -13.20 3.25 -4.63
C ALA A 286 -12.91 1.74 -4.71
N VAL A 287 -11.84 1.29 -4.05
CA VAL A 287 -11.45 -0.14 -4.00
C VAL A 287 -12.45 -0.94 -3.19
N VAL A 288 -12.83 -0.45 -2.01
CA VAL A 288 -13.85 -1.09 -1.17
C VAL A 288 -15.18 -1.17 -1.90
N GLU A 289 -15.62 -0.10 -2.56
CA GLU A 289 -16.86 -0.11 -3.35
C GLU A 289 -16.80 -1.07 -4.53
N ARG A 290 -15.64 -1.23 -5.17
CA ARG A 290 -15.45 -2.21 -6.25
C ARG A 290 -15.48 -3.65 -5.71
N ALA A 291 -14.76 -3.92 -4.63
CA ALA A 291 -14.72 -5.22 -3.97
C ALA A 291 -16.11 -5.67 -3.49
N LEU A 292 -16.84 -4.81 -2.79
CA LEU A 292 -18.18 -5.13 -2.28
C LEU A 292 -19.17 -5.40 -3.40
N ARG A 293 -19.06 -4.70 -4.55
CA ARG A 293 -19.87 -5.00 -5.74
C ARG A 293 -19.57 -6.38 -6.30
N LEU A 294 -18.28 -6.75 -6.43
CA LEU A 294 -17.87 -8.07 -6.91
C LEU A 294 -18.36 -9.19 -5.99
N MET A 295 -18.34 -8.95 -4.67
CA MET A 295 -18.88 -9.90 -3.69
C MET A 295 -20.39 -10.06 -3.85
N ALA A 296 -21.13 -8.97 -4.06
CA ALA A 296 -22.58 -9.01 -4.23
C ALA A 296 -23.02 -9.72 -5.51
N THR A 297 -22.34 -9.50 -6.64
CA THR A 297 -22.70 -10.11 -7.94
C THR A 297 -22.43 -11.61 -8.00
N ASN A 298 -21.47 -12.11 -7.21
CA ASN A 298 -21.06 -13.51 -7.20
C ASN A 298 -21.60 -14.27 -5.98
N ALA A 299 -22.50 -13.67 -5.20
CA ALA A 299 -23.19 -14.32 -4.07
C ALA A 299 -24.47 -15.06 -4.51
N SER A 300 -24.85 -14.98 -5.79
CA SER A 300 -25.92 -15.82 -6.35
C SER A 300 -25.35 -17.18 -6.75
N PRO A 301 -25.96 -18.30 -6.32
CA PRO A 301 -25.55 -19.66 -6.67
C PRO A 301 -25.64 -19.93 -8.17
#